data_AF-A0A8I1Q2E4-F1
#
_entry.id   AF-A0A8I1Q2E4-F1
#
_cell.length_a   1.000
_cell.length_b   1.000
_cell.length_c   1.000
_cell.angle_alpha   90.00
_cell.angle_beta   90.00
_cell.angle_gamma   90.00
#
_symmetry.space_group_name_H-M   'P 1'
#
loop_
_entity.id
_entity.type
_entity.pdbx_description
1 polymer ?
#
loop_
_entity_poly.entity_id
_entity_poly.type
_entity_poly.pdbx_seq_one_letter_code
_entity_poly.pdbx_strand_id
1 'polypeptide(L)'
;MDDAVIRRYLSAPRAVVLDIIARNPEITHDEIAAYWATHAGPSVPRQGKSLPQMTGEILWRLVNLEWVENRRGHFRLTDLGVRVQTVAQSDRC
;
A
#
# COMPACT_ATOMS: atom_id res chain seq x y z
N MET A 1 -2.75 8.49 15.47
CA MET A 1 -3.45 7.20 15.35
C MET A 1 -2.73 6.19 16.25
N ASP A 2 -3.45 5.40 17.03
CA ASP A 2 -2.88 4.32 17.86
C ASP A 2 -2.78 2.99 17.08
N ASP A 3 -2.06 2.02 17.63
CA ASP A 3 -1.78 0.74 16.95
C ASP A 3 -3.04 -0.13 16.77
N ALA A 4 -4.01 -0.02 17.67
CA ALA A 4 -5.28 -0.76 17.57
C ALA A 4 -6.10 -0.26 16.37
N VAL A 5 -6.14 1.06 16.18
CA VAL A 5 -6.78 1.69 15.01
C VAL A 5 -6.00 1.35 13.73
N ILE A 6 -4.66 1.36 13.75
CA ILE A 6 -3.84 0.95 12.60
C ILE A 6 -4.22 -0.48 12.16
N ARG A 7 -4.21 -1.44 13.10
CA ARG A 7 -4.55 -2.84 12.82
C ARG A 7 -5.96 -3.02 12.25
N ARG A 8 -6.93 -2.22 12.71
CA ARG A 8 -8.31 -2.24 12.19
C ARG A 8 -8.40 -1.86 10.71
N TYR A 9 -7.54 -0.95 10.24
CA TYR A 9 -7.52 -0.50 8.85
C TYR A 9 -6.45 -1.19 8.01
N LEU A 10 -5.55 -1.96 8.60
CA LEU A 10 -4.53 -2.67 7.87
C LEU A 10 -5.11 -3.95 7.27
N SER A 11 -4.95 -4.14 5.97
CA SER A 11 -5.33 -5.36 5.25
C SER A 11 -4.14 -5.89 4.45
N ALA A 12 -4.12 -7.17 4.12
CA ALA A 12 -3.02 -7.77 3.35
C ALA A 12 -2.71 -7.00 2.03
N PRO A 13 -3.71 -6.59 1.22
CA PRO A 13 -3.48 -5.73 0.04
C PRO A 13 -2.84 -4.38 0.37
N ARG A 14 -3.27 -3.72 1.46
CA ARG A 14 -2.71 -2.43 1.90
C ARG A 14 -1.27 -2.59 2.38
N ALA A 15 -0.99 -3.65 3.14
CA ALA A 15 0.35 -3.97 3.60
C ALA A 15 1.31 -4.25 2.44
N VAL A 16 0.86 -4.93 1.37
CA VAL A 16 1.66 -5.11 0.15
C VAL A 16 2.00 -3.76 -0.50
N VAL A 17 1.01 -2.89 -0.71
CA VAL A 17 1.28 -1.56 -1.30
C VAL A 17 2.23 -0.72 -0.44
N LEU A 18 2.05 -0.73 0.88
CA LEU A 18 2.94 -0.02 1.80
C LEU A 18 4.39 -0.53 1.71
N ASP A 19 4.59 -1.85 1.63
CA ASP A 19 5.93 -2.43 1.43
C ASP A 19 6.55 -2.05 0.09
N ILE A 20 5.76 -1.99 -0.98
CA ILE A 20 6.24 -1.59 -2.31
C ILE A 20 6.73 -0.13 -2.28
N ILE A 21 5.94 0.78 -1.70
CA ILE A 21 6.29 2.20 -1.58
C ILE A 21 7.49 2.38 -0.64
N ALA A 22 7.57 1.63 0.45
CA ALA A 22 8.70 1.69 1.38
C ALA A 22 10.05 1.34 0.72
N ARG A 23 10.04 0.37 -0.21
CA ARG A 23 11.23 -0.10 -0.93
C ARG A 23 11.59 0.79 -2.13
N ASN A 24 10.63 1.55 -2.64
CA ASN A 24 10.76 2.36 -3.85
C ASN A 24 10.19 3.76 -3.57
N PRO A 25 10.96 4.67 -2.95
CA PRO A 25 10.51 6.03 -2.74
C PRO A 25 10.26 6.72 -4.09
N GLU A 26 9.21 7.56 -4.14
CA GLU A 26 8.81 8.29 -5.35
C GLU A 26 8.32 7.40 -6.51
N ILE A 27 7.67 6.29 -6.19
CA ILE A 27 7.09 5.36 -7.16
C ILE A 27 5.72 5.83 -7.67
N THR A 28 5.43 5.61 -8.95
CA THR A 28 4.14 5.94 -9.57
C THR A 28 3.10 4.83 -9.40
N HIS A 29 1.83 5.14 -9.66
CA HIS A 29 0.74 4.15 -9.60
C HIS A 29 0.99 2.94 -10.52
N ASP A 30 1.42 3.18 -11.75
CA ASP A 30 1.66 2.11 -12.73
C ASP A 30 2.83 1.22 -12.32
N GLU A 31 3.91 1.82 -11.79
CA GLU A 31 5.06 1.09 -11.27
C GLU A 31 4.69 0.23 -10.06
N ILE A 32 3.83 0.72 -9.15
CA ILE A 32 3.32 -0.08 -8.04
C ILE A 32 2.54 -1.29 -8.56
N ALA A 33 1.65 -1.09 -9.55
CA ALA A 33 0.87 -2.17 -10.13
C ALA A 33 1.77 -3.21 -10.83
N ALA A 34 2.79 -2.76 -11.56
CA ALA A 34 3.77 -3.63 -12.21
C ALA A 34 4.63 -4.41 -11.19
N TYR A 35 5.10 -3.74 -10.14
CA TYR A 35 5.87 -4.37 -9.07
C TYR A 35 5.04 -5.43 -8.36
N TRP A 36 3.78 -5.13 -8.05
CA TRP A 36 2.87 -6.09 -7.46
C TRP A 36 2.69 -7.31 -8.36
N ALA A 37 2.38 -7.12 -9.64
CA ALA A 37 2.16 -8.22 -10.59
C ALA A 37 3.36 -9.18 -10.69
N THR A 38 4.57 -8.66 -10.53
CA THR A 38 5.82 -9.41 -10.67
C THR A 38 6.26 -10.10 -9.38
N HIS A 39 5.94 -9.54 -8.20
CA HIS A 39 6.49 -10.00 -6.91
C HIS A 39 5.45 -10.62 -5.97
N ALA A 40 4.19 -10.24 -6.07
CA ALA A 40 3.14 -10.96 -5.35
C ALA A 40 2.62 -12.04 -6.30
N GLY A 41 2.89 -13.31 -5.97
CA GLY A 41 2.29 -14.45 -6.67
C GLY A 41 0.77 -14.29 -6.81
N PRO A 42 0.12 -15.02 -7.73
CA PRO A 42 -1.21 -14.74 -8.28
C PRO A 42 -2.26 -14.56 -7.19
N SER A 43 -2.33 -13.35 -6.66
CA SER A 43 -3.30 -12.94 -5.65
C SER A 43 -4.51 -12.54 -6.46
N VAL A 44 -5.27 -13.57 -6.87
CA VAL A 44 -6.38 -13.49 -7.80
C VAL A 44 -7.28 -12.31 -7.39
N PRO A 45 -7.54 -11.34 -8.28
CA PRO A 45 -8.47 -10.27 -7.97
C PRO A 45 -9.83 -10.88 -7.62
N ARG A 46 -10.19 -10.83 -6.34
CA ARG A 46 -11.57 -11.11 -5.92
C ARG A 46 -12.43 -10.07 -6.63
N GLN A 47 -13.35 -10.52 -7.50
CA GLN A 47 -14.37 -9.71 -8.18
C GLN A 47 -13.98 -9.02 -9.51
N GLY A 48 -13.06 -9.57 -10.30
CA GLY A 48 -12.91 -9.17 -11.71
C GLY A 48 -12.33 -7.78 -11.98
N LYS A 49 -11.83 -7.08 -10.94
CA LYS A 49 -11.07 -5.83 -11.10
C LYS A 49 -9.67 -6.12 -11.62
N SER A 50 -9.15 -5.25 -12.47
CA SER A 50 -7.75 -5.32 -12.87
C SER A 50 -6.85 -4.90 -11.70
N LEU A 51 -5.61 -5.40 -11.67
CA LEU A 51 -4.65 -5.03 -10.64
C LEU A 51 -4.42 -3.50 -10.57
N PRO A 52 -4.30 -2.75 -11.69
CA PRO A 52 -4.22 -1.29 -11.65
C PRO A 52 -5.42 -0.62 -10.96
N GLN A 53 -6.64 -1.10 -11.21
CA GLN A 53 -7.85 -0.56 -10.56
C GLN A 53 -7.81 -0.79 -9.05
N MET A 54 -7.45 -2.02 -8.62
CA MET A 54 -7.32 -2.35 -7.21
C MET A 54 -6.23 -1.51 -6.52
N THR A 55 -5.07 -1.34 -7.17
CA THR A 55 -3.99 -0.48 -6.67
C THR A 55 -4.45 0.96 -6.54
N GLY A 56 -5.19 1.50 -7.52
CA GLY A 56 -5.72 2.86 -7.47
C GLY A 56 -6.67 3.08 -6.29
N GLU A 57 -7.60 2.15 -6.05
CA GLU A 57 -8.49 2.21 -4.89
C GLU A 57 -7.74 2.12 -3.56
N ILE A 58 -6.71 1.27 -3.49
CA ILE A 58 -5.87 1.16 -2.29
C ILE A 58 -5.11 2.45 -2.05
N LEU A 59 -4.47 3.01 -3.07
CA LEU A 59 -3.72 4.27 -2.98
C LEU A 59 -4.62 5.42 -2.52
N TRP A 60 -5.81 5.56 -3.12
CA TRP A 60 -6.78 6.56 -2.69
C TRP A 60 -7.13 6.44 -1.21
N ARG A 61 -7.34 5.20 -0.71
CA ARG A 61 -7.61 4.96 0.71
C ARG A 61 -6.41 5.27 1.60
N LEU A 62 -5.21 4.89 1.18
CA LEU A 62 -3.98 5.15 1.94
C LEU A 62 -3.66 6.65 2.04
N VAL A 63 -3.98 7.41 0.99
CA VAL A 63 -3.89 8.88 1.00
C VAL A 63 -4.90 9.49 1.96
N ASN A 64 -6.16 9.04 1.96
CA ASN A 64 -7.17 9.52 2.90
C ASN A 64 -6.89 9.15 4.36
N LEU A 65 -6.13 8.08 4.60
CA LEU A 65 -5.65 7.70 5.93
C LEU A 65 -4.38 8.45 6.35
N GLU A 66 -3.84 9.33 5.49
CA GLU A 66 -2.58 10.05 5.67
C GLU A 66 -1.37 9.11 5.86
N TRP A 67 -1.45 7.86 5.39
CA TRP A 67 -0.36 6.88 5.43
C TRP A 67 0.58 7.04 4.23
N VAL A 68 0.04 7.51 3.11
CA VAL A 68 0.78 7.78 1.88
C VAL A 68 0.44 9.20 1.45
N GLU A 69 1.39 9.92 0.88
CA GLU A 69 1.11 11.16 0.16
C GLU A 69 1.43 11.02 -1.31
N ASN A 70 0.68 11.75 -2.14
CA ASN A 70 0.90 11.84 -3.59
C ASN A 70 1.48 13.22 -3.91
N ARG A 71 2.72 13.24 -4.41
CA ARG A 71 3.39 14.44 -4.92
C ARG A 71 3.54 14.33 -6.43
N ARG A 72 2.67 15.03 -7.17
CA ARG A 72 2.72 15.12 -8.63
C ARG A 72 2.69 13.76 -9.34
N GLY A 73 1.96 12.78 -8.80
CA GLY A 73 1.83 11.43 -9.37
C GLY A 73 2.78 10.40 -8.73
N HIS A 74 3.71 10.84 -7.88
CA HIS A 74 4.63 9.98 -7.16
C HIS A 74 4.16 9.77 -5.72
N PHE A 75 4.15 8.52 -5.27
CA PHE A 75 3.70 8.13 -3.95
C PHE A 75 4.88 7.90 -3.02
N ARG A 76 4.73 8.34 -1.77
CA ARG A 76 5.70 8.12 -0.70
C ARG A 76 4.99 7.94 0.64
N LEU A 77 5.63 7.22 1.55
CA LEU A 77 5.12 7.08 2.91
C LEU A 77 5.26 8.41 3.66
N THR A 78 4.26 8.73 4.47
CA THR A 78 4.37 9.76 5.51
C THR A 78 5.03 9.16 6.76
N ASP A 79 5.32 9.98 7.77
CA ASP A 79 5.81 9.48 9.06
C ASP A 79 4.85 8.47 9.70
N LEU A 80 3.53 8.71 9.57
CA LEU A 80 2.51 7.76 10.01
C LEU A 80 2.54 6.48 9.16
N GLY A 81 2.70 6.62 7.84
CA GLY A 81 2.84 5.49 6.92
C GLY A 81 4.01 4.57 7.23
N VAL A 82 5.17 5.15 7.58
CA VAL A 82 6.36 4.39 8.00
C VAL A 82 6.07 3.58 9.25
N ARG A 83 5.45 4.19 10.26
CA ARG A 83 5.04 3.47 11.48
C ARG A 83 4.05 2.35 11.18
N VAL A 84 3.05 2.61 10.34
CA VAL A 84 2.07 1.60 9.94
C VAL A 84 2.74 0.43 9.21
N GLN A 85 3.67 0.73 8.30
CA GLN A 85 4.43 -0.29 7.59
C GLN A 85 5.25 -1.14 8.55
N THR A 86 5.84 -0.54 9.59
CA THR A 86 6.57 -1.28 10.63
C THR A 86 5.64 -2.25 11.36
N VAL A 87 4.46 -1.79 11.78
CA VAL A 87 3.43 -2.65 12.41
C VAL A 87 3.01 -3.79 11.48
N ALA A 88 2.83 -3.50 10.19
CA ALA A 88 2.46 -4.48 9.19
C ALA A 88 3.51 -5.58 8.97
N GLN A 89 4.79 -5.25 9.13
CA GLN A 89 5.89 -6.20 9.05
C GLN A 89 5.98 -7.06 10.31
N SER A 90 5.80 -6.46 11.49
CA SER A 90 5.79 -7.20 12.76
C SER A 90 4.67 -8.23 12.83
N ASP A 91 3.48 -7.95 12.28
CA ASP A 91 2.36 -8.89 12.26
C ASP A 91 2.50 -10.02 11.21
N ARG A 92 3.54 -9.98 10.35
CA ARG A 92 3.86 -11.05 9.39
C ARG A 92 4.93 -12.02 9.87
N CYS A 93 5.66 -11.68 10.95
CA CYS A 93 6.63 -12.54 11.62
C CYS A 93 5.97 -13.37 12.71
#